data_AF-A0A524K265-F1
#
_entry.id   AF-A0A524K265-F1
#
_cell.length_a   1.000
_cell.length_b   1.000
_cell.length_c   1.000
_cell.angle_alpha   90.00
_cell.angle_beta   90.00
_cell.angle_gamma   90.00
#
_symmetry.space_group_name_H-M   'P 1'
#
loop_
_entity.id
_entity.type
_entity.pdbx_description
1 polymer ?
#
loop_
_entity_poly.entity_id
_entity_poly.type
_entity_poly.pdbx_seq_one_letter_code
_entity_poly.pdbx_strand_id
1 'polypeptide(L)'
;MAFKKVLMQNKTIPVGGEKRLMPGLDVSKWDRLHFHIGADARSVAGLNVRILFGTPLKGTHCGALLADSTVWYEDSVSEREFSHAVPTNYNGTGFVMSVPVIAPLLYDVILKNNGSAELKTISVTVMAQEI
;
A
#
# COMPACT_ATOMS: atom_id res chain seq x y z
N MET A 1 15.92 -16.11 1.56
CA MET A 1 16.34 -14.79 1.04
C MET A 1 15.27 -13.81 1.49
N ALA A 2 15.61 -12.71 2.15
CA ALA A 2 14.61 -11.74 2.57
C ALA A 2 13.85 -11.19 1.35
N PHE A 3 12.52 -11.32 1.35
CA PHE A 3 11.68 -10.82 0.27
C PHE A 3 11.78 -9.29 0.19
N LYS A 4 12.05 -8.77 -1.00
CA LYS A 4 12.08 -7.33 -1.30
C LYS A 4 11.55 -7.09 -2.71
N LYS A 5 10.58 -6.18 -2.86
CA LYS A 5 10.06 -5.73 -4.16
C LYS A 5 9.86 -4.22 -4.19
N VAL A 6 10.36 -3.58 -5.23
CA VAL A 6 10.11 -2.16 -5.49
C VAL A 6 8.74 -2.05 -6.15
N LEU A 7 7.82 -1.33 -5.53
CA LEU A 7 6.47 -1.10 -6.06
C LEU A 7 6.39 0.18 -6.89
N MET A 8 7.16 1.19 -6.50
CA MET A 8 7.24 2.47 -7.18
C MET A 8 8.61 3.09 -6.94
N GLN A 9 9.16 3.78 -7.94
CA GLN A 9 10.41 4.52 -7.78
C GLN A 9 10.38 5.83 -8.56
N ASN A 10 10.90 6.88 -7.94
CA ASN A 10 11.10 8.19 -8.53
C ASN A 10 9.84 8.77 -9.22
N LYS A 11 8.69 8.71 -8.55
CA LYS A 11 7.42 9.24 -9.07
C LYS A 11 7.02 10.54 -8.37
N THR A 12 6.34 11.40 -9.12
CA THR A 12 5.71 12.60 -8.59
C THR A 12 4.23 12.36 -8.33
N ILE A 13 3.74 12.81 -7.17
CA ILE A 13 2.32 12.83 -6.82
C ILE A 13 1.92 14.31 -6.68
N PRO A 14 1.11 14.84 -7.62
CA PRO A 14 0.67 16.23 -7.55
C PRO A 14 -0.20 16.46 -6.31
N VAL A 15 -0.41 17.72 -5.94
CA VAL A 15 -1.33 18.09 -4.85
C VAL A 15 -2.74 17.55 -5.16
N GLY A 16 -3.36 16.86 -4.20
CA GLY A 16 -4.64 16.18 -4.38
C GLY A 16 -4.58 14.92 -5.27
N GLY A 17 -3.41 14.60 -5.82
CA GLY A 17 -3.19 13.46 -6.68
C GLY A 17 -3.15 12.12 -5.93
N GLU A 18 -3.50 11.06 -6.65
CA GLU A 18 -3.48 9.69 -6.16
C GLU A 18 -2.63 8.80 -7.08
N LYS A 19 -1.94 7.83 -6.48
CA LYS A 19 -1.25 6.74 -7.18
C LYS A 19 -1.65 5.41 -6.58
N ARG A 20 -2.17 4.51 -7.43
CA ARG A 20 -2.49 3.12 -7.12
C ARG A 20 -1.41 2.23 -7.72
N LEU A 21 -0.87 1.31 -6.93
CA LEU A 21 0.26 0.48 -7.35
C LEU A 21 -0.15 -0.95 -7.76
N MET A 22 -1.36 -1.39 -7.39
CA MET A 22 -1.96 -2.68 -7.79
C MET A 22 -0.96 -3.85 -7.94
N PRO A 23 -0.16 -4.16 -6.90
CA PRO A 23 0.98 -5.05 -7.05
C PRO A 23 0.60 -6.51 -7.32
N GLY A 24 -0.62 -6.94 -6.97
CA GLY A 24 -1.13 -8.29 -7.21
C GLY A 24 -0.22 -9.39 -6.67
N LEU A 25 0.30 -9.20 -5.46
CA LEU A 25 1.35 -10.06 -4.88
C LEU A 25 0.76 -11.11 -3.96
N ASP A 26 1.07 -12.38 -4.21
CA ASP A 26 0.86 -13.45 -3.22
C ASP A 26 1.82 -13.25 -2.06
N VAL A 27 1.25 -13.02 -0.88
CA VAL A 27 1.94 -12.73 0.38
C VAL A 27 1.64 -13.75 1.47
N SER A 28 0.99 -14.85 1.12
CA SER A 28 0.56 -15.92 2.05
C SER A 28 1.67 -16.59 2.85
N LYS A 29 2.94 -16.38 2.49
CA LYS A 29 4.11 -17.01 3.12
C LYS A 29 4.77 -16.17 4.21
N TRP A 30 4.28 -14.96 4.45
CA TRP A 30 4.90 -14.02 5.37
C TRP A 30 3.91 -13.58 6.45
N ASP A 31 4.42 -13.27 7.63
CA ASP A 31 3.58 -12.76 8.74
C ASP A 31 3.37 -11.25 8.66
N ARG A 32 4.36 -10.53 8.12
CA ARG A 32 4.40 -9.07 8.14
C ARG A 32 5.06 -8.52 6.90
N LEU A 33 4.47 -7.43 6.40
CA LEU A 33 5.02 -6.62 5.32
C LEU A 33 5.45 -5.26 5.87
N HIS A 34 6.63 -4.84 5.46
CA HIS A 34 7.21 -3.54 5.76
C HIS A 34 7.24 -2.69 4.49
N PHE A 35 6.44 -1.63 4.48
CA PHE A 35 6.37 -0.67 3.39
C PHE A 35 7.28 0.50 3.72
N HIS A 36 8.39 0.59 3.01
CA HIS A 36 9.32 1.70 3.08
C HIS A 36 8.86 2.74 2.07
N ILE A 37 8.34 3.85 2.57
CA ILE A 37 7.86 4.97 1.76
C ILE A 37 8.80 6.15 2.00
N GLY A 38 9.42 6.64 0.95
CA GLY A 38 10.35 7.75 1.06
C GLY A 38 10.42 8.59 -0.21
N ALA A 39 10.83 9.83 -0.04
CA ALA A 39 11.34 10.70 -1.07
C ALA A 39 12.84 10.91 -0.86
N ASP A 40 13.52 11.42 -1.88
CA ASP A 40 14.96 11.67 -1.84
C ASP A 40 15.33 12.73 -0.78
N ALA A 41 15.05 14.01 -1.07
CA ALA A 41 15.37 15.15 -0.20
C ALA A 41 14.14 15.99 0.21
N ARG A 42 12.93 15.54 -0.13
CA ARG A 42 11.68 16.25 0.19
C ARG A 42 10.94 15.57 1.32
N SER A 43 10.20 16.35 2.10
CA SER A 43 9.29 15.80 3.08
C SER A 43 8.13 15.07 2.39
N VAL A 44 7.67 13.98 3.02
CA VAL A 44 6.44 13.26 2.66
C VAL A 44 5.22 13.74 3.44
N ALA A 45 5.26 14.97 3.96
CA ALA A 45 4.16 15.59 4.70
C ALA A 45 2.82 15.54 3.94
N GLY A 46 1.75 15.22 4.66
CA GLY A 46 0.40 15.12 4.08
C GLY A 46 0.17 13.91 3.17
N LEU A 47 1.12 12.97 3.08
CA LEU A 47 0.93 11.72 2.35
C LEU A 47 0.03 10.77 3.14
N ASN A 48 -1.06 10.34 2.52
CA ASN A 48 -1.92 9.27 3.00
C ASN A 48 -1.59 7.98 2.23
N VAL A 49 -1.40 6.89 2.96
CA VAL A 49 -1.13 5.56 2.41
C VAL A 49 -2.24 4.64 2.84
N ARG A 50 -2.78 3.85 1.90
CA ARG A 50 -3.74 2.77 2.19
C ARG A 50 -3.25 1.48 1.56
N ILE A 51 -3.37 0.39 2.30
CA ILE A 51 -2.92 -0.94 1.91
C ILE A 51 -4.11 -1.87 1.98
N LEU A 52 -4.41 -2.52 0.86
CA LEU A 52 -5.56 -3.41 0.71
C LEU A 52 -5.06 -4.84 0.49
N PHE A 53 -5.50 -5.73 1.37
CA PHE A 53 -5.36 -7.17 1.20
C PHE A 53 -6.67 -7.77 0.71
N GLY A 54 -6.58 -8.84 -0.07
CA GLY A 54 -7.75 -9.59 -0.54
C GLY A 54 -7.48 -11.08 -0.65
N THR A 55 -8.56 -11.84 -0.80
CA THR A 55 -8.52 -13.29 -1.01
C THR A 55 -9.01 -13.59 -2.41
N PRO A 56 -8.18 -14.16 -3.31
CA PRO A 56 -8.62 -14.48 -4.67
C PRO A 56 -9.60 -15.65 -4.66
N LEU A 57 -10.66 -15.57 -5.48
CA LEU A 57 -11.58 -16.69 -5.69
C LEU A 57 -10.94 -17.73 -6.63
N LYS A 58 -10.70 -18.93 -6.08
CA LYS A 58 -10.26 -20.08 -6.87
C LYS A 58 -11.29 -20.39 -7.96
N GLY A 59 -10.86 -20.50 -9.21
CA GLY A 59 -11.70 -20.91 -10.35
C GLY A 59 -12.28 -19.80 -11.23
N THR A 60 -12.03 -18.52 -10.92
CA THR A 60 -12.41 -17.40 -11.80
C THR A 60 -11.28 -17.10 -12.79
N HIS A 61 -11.61 -16.94 -14.08
CA HIS A 61 -10.65 -16.86 -15.21
C HIS A 61 -9.68 -15.65 -15.17
N CYS A 62 -9.87 -14.72 -14.23
CA CYS A 62 -9.00 -13.55 -14.06
C CYS A 62 -8.60 -13.29 -12.59
N GLY A 63 -8.75 -14.28 -11.70
CA GLY A 63 -8.42 -14.11 -10.27
C GLY A 63 -9.27 -13.03 -9.62
N ALA A 64 -10.59 -13.08 -9.86
CA ALA A 64 -11.55 -12.15 -9.27
C ALA A 64 -11.28 -12.09 -7.76
N LEU A 65 -10.92 -10.90 -7.30
CA LEU A 65 -11.01 -10.60 -5.89
C LEU A 65 -12.49 -10.50 -5.56
N LEU A 66 -12.85 -10.92 -4.37
CA LEU A 66 -14.15 -10.61 -3.80
C LEU A 66 -14.23 -9.11 -3.49
N ALA A 67 -14.25 -8.31 -4.55
CA ALA A 67 -14.56 -6.89 -4.54
C ALA A 67 -15.74 -6.72 -5.50
N ASP A 68 -16.83 -7.42 -5.23
CA ASP A 68 -18.07 -7.11 -5.92
C ASP A 68 -18.58 -5.77 -5.37
N SER A 69 -18.46 -4.76 -6.23
CA SER A 69 -19.41 -3.64 -6.37
C SER A 69 -20.32 -3.42 -5.16
N THR A 70 -19.88 -2.55 -4.25
CA THR A 70 -20.70 -1.71 -3.37
C THR A 70 -21.98 -2.34 -2.81
N VAL A 71 -21.93 -3.01 -1.65
CA VAL A 71 -22.81 -2.80 -0.48
C VAL A 71 -22.18 -3.55 0.71
N TRP A 72 -21.88 -2.83 1.78
CA TRP A 72 -21.51 -3.37 3.09
C TRP A 72 -22.59 -4.33 3.60
N TYR A 73 -22.27 -5.58 3.95
CA TYR A 73 -22.80 -6.34 5.11
C TYR A 73 -21.99 -7.65 5.27
N GLU A 74 -21.47 -7.87 6.49
CA GLU A 74 -21.13 -9.16 7.14
C GLU A 74 -19.92 -10.02 6.71
N ASP A 75 -18.89 -9.95 7.56
CA ASP A 75 -18.04 -11.00 8.19
C ASP A 75 -17.42 -12.18 7.41
N SER A 76 -17.55 -12.26 6.08
CA SER A 76 -16.96 -13.38 5.32
C SER A 76 -16.23 -13.00 4.04
N VAL A 77 -16.02 -11.70 3.78
CA VAL A 77 -15.45 -11.23 2.52
C VAL A 77 -14.42 -10.11 2.76
N SER A 78 -13.16 -10.52 2.87
CA SER A 78 -12.14 -9.82 3.68
C SER A 78 -11.23 -8.88 2.88
N GLU A 79 -11.75 -7.78 2.36
CA GLU A 79 -10.86 -6.62 2.15
C GLU A 79 -10.52 -6.03 3.52
N ARG A 80 -9.23 -6.01 3.84
CA ARG A 80 -8.75 -5.41 5.09
C ARG A 80 -7.82 -4.27 4.75
N GLU A 81 -8.17 -3.10 5.28
CA GLU A 81 -7.47 -1.84 5.04
C GLU A 81 -6.54 -1.52 6.21
N PHE A 82 -5.30 -1.17 5.89
CA PHE A 82 -4.46 -0.39 6.79
C PHE A 82 -4.20 0.97 6.18
N SER A 83 -4.46 2.03 6.96
CA SER A 83 -4.20 3.39 6.52
C SER A 83 -3.29 4.15 7.47
N HIS A 84 -2.44 4.99 6.91
CA HIS A 84 -1.57 5.91 7.64
C HIS A 84 -1.56 7.27 6.94
N ALA A 85 -1.75 8.33 7.71
CA ALA A 85 -1.65 9.70 7.23
C ALA A 85 -0.48 10.40 7.93
N VAL A 86 0.50 10.83 7.14
CA VAL A 86 1.61 11.63 7.65
C VAL A 86 1.11 13.05 7.96
N PRO A 87 1.43 13.61 9.14
CA PRO A 87 1.08 14.98 9.48
C PRO A 87 1.55 15.99 8.42
N THR A 88 0.81 17.07 8.23
CA THR A 88 1.15 18.12 7.26
C THR A 88 2.41 18.91 7.65
N ASN A 89 2.81 18.85 8.92
CA ASN A 89 4.03 19.45 9.47
C ASN A 89 5.18 18.45 9.65
N TYR A 90 5.10 17.27 9.04
CA TYR A 90 6.16 16.28 9.11
C TYR A 90 7.42 16.76 8.38
N ASN A 91 8.59 16.60 9.01
CA ASN A 91 9.87 17.04 8.45
C ASN A 91 10.76 15.87 7.97
N GLY A 92 10.29 14.62 8.06
CA GLY A 92 11.05 13.48 7.59
C GLY A 92 10.92 13.25 6.08
N THR A 93 11.95 12.65 5.49
CA THR A 93 11.98 12.29 4.06
C THR A 93 11.26 10.97 3.76
N GLY A 94 10.91 10.20 4.79
CA GLY A 94 10.22 8.93 4.64
C GLY A 94 9.88 8.27 5.96
N PHE A 95 9.09 7.20 5.90
CA PHE A 95 8.69 6.40 7.05
C PHE A 95 8.51 4.93 6.63
N VAL A 96 8.41 4.06 7.64
CA VAL A 96 8.13 2.64 7.43
C VAL A 96 6.79 2.31 8.06
N MET A 97 5.91 1.70 7.28
CA MET A 97 4.63 1.18 7.74
C MET A 97 4.71 -0.35 7.78
N SER A 98 4.54 -0.91 8.97
CA SER A 98 4.59 -2.36 9.18
C SER A 98 3.18 -2.89 9.39
N VAL A 99 2.72 -3.80 8.53
CA VAL A 99 1.36 -4.35 8.59
C VAL A 99 1.39 -5.87 8.63
N PRO A 100 0.56 -6.51 9.46
CA PRO A 100 0.44 -7.97 9.45
C PRO A 100 -0.21 -8.42 8.13
N VAL A 101 0.22 -9.59 7.63
CA VAL A 101 -0.45 -10.26 6.52
C VAL A 101 -1.71 -10.93 7.06
N ILE A 102 -2.86 -10.49 6.56
CA ILE A 102 -4.18 -10.94 7.03
C ILE A 102 -5.04 -11.51 5.90
N ALA A 103 -4.55 -11.45 4.66
CA ALA A 103 -5.10 -12.16 3.52
C ALA A 103 -3.95 -12.54 2.56
N PRO A 104 -4.14 -13.56 1.72
CA PRO A 104 -3.06 -14.13 0.93
C PRO A 104 -2.61 -13.23 -0.23
N LEU A 105 -3.39 -12.23 -0.65
CA LEU A 105 -3.01 -11.32 -1.72
C LEU A 105 -2.89 -9.88 -1.23
N LEU A 106 -1.73 -9.25 -1.48
CA LEU A 106 -1.60 -7.80 -1.44
C LEU A 106 -2.15 -7.25 -2.76
N TYR A 107 -3.37 -6.71 -2.69
CA TYR A 107 -4.12 -6.28 -3.85
C TYR A 107 -3.70 -4.90 -4.33
N ASP A 108 -3.73 -3.91 -3.43
CA ASP A 108 -3.47 -2.52 -3.80
C ASP A 108 -2.71 -1.76 -2.70
N VAL A 109 -1.93 -0.78 -3.16
CA VAL A 109 -1.26 0.20 -2.32
C VAL A 109 -1.55 1.56 -2.92
N ILE A 110 -2.28 2.38 -2.17
CA ILE A 110 -2.79 3.67 -2.62
C ILE A 110 -2.03 4.77 -1.88
N LEU A 111 -1.49 5.71 -2.63
CA LEU A 111 -0.75 6.86 -2.14
C LEU A 111 -1.48 8.12 -2.57
N LYS A 112 -2.01 8.88 -1.61
CA LYS A 112 -2.74 10.12 -1.88
C LYS A 112 -2.04 11.31 -1.23
N ASN A 113 -1.71 12.33 -2.01
CA ASN A 113 -1.12 13.55 -1.51
C ASN A 113 -2.20 14.53 -1.05
N ASN A 114 -2.41 14.63 0.26
CA ASN A 114 -3.30 15.62 0.87
C ASN A 114 -2.54 16.87 1.36
N GLY A 115 -1.23 16.98 1.08
CA GLY A 115 -0.42 18.13 1.42
C GLY A 115 -0.65 19.32 0.49
N SER A 116 -0.04 20.46 0.82
CA SER A 116 -0.12 21.71 0.04
C SER A 116 0.92 21.80 -1.08
N ALA A 117 1.86 20.85 -1.16
CA ALA A 117 2.93 20.84 -2.15
C ALA A 117 3.02 19.49 -2.86
N GLU A 118 3.55 19.49 -4.08
CA GLU A 118 3.79 18.25 -4.82
C GLU A 118 4.87 17.41 -4.14
N LEU A 119 4.59 16.11 -4.04
CA LEU A 119 5.54 15.13 -3.57
C LEU A 119 6.34 14.63 -4.76
N LYS A 120 7.63 14.96 -4.82
CA LYS A 120 8.53 14.54 -5.90
C LYS A 120 9.39 13.38 -5.44
N THR A 121 9.86 12.59 -6.41
CA THR A 121 10.82 11.49 -6.22
C THR A 121 10.39 10.42 -5.21
N ILE A 122 9.07 10.21 -5.07
CA ILE A 122 8.52 9.20 -4.17
C ILE A 122 8.87 7.80 -4.66
N SER A 123 9.30 6.98 -3.71
CA SER A 123 9.64 5.58 -3.88
C SER A 123 8.95 4.75 -2.81
N VAL A 124 8.42 3.59 -3.20
CA VAL A 124 7.80 2.61 -2.32
C VAL A 124 8.43 1.25 -2.57
N THR A 125 8.97 0.67 -1.51
CA THR A 125 9.50 -0.69 -1.49
C THR A 125 8.79 -1.48 -0.42
N VAL A 126 8.39 -2.71 -0.75
CA VAL A 126 7.88 -3.69 0.21
C VAL A 126 8.96 -4.70 0.55
N MET A 127 9.13 -4.98 1.83
CA MET A 127 9.93 -6.08 2.34
C MET A 127 9.03 -6.98 3.19
N ALA A 128 9.34 -8.27 3.28
CA ALA A 128 8.59 -9.17 4.14
C ALA A 128 9.49 -9.83 5.18
N GLN A 129 8.93 -10.05 6.37
CA GLN A 129 9.56 -10.81 7.44
C GLN A 129 9.01 -12.25 7.38
N GLU A 130 9.91 -13.23 7.32
CA GLU A 130 9.60 -14.66 7.43
C GLU A 130 9.31 -15.05 8.90
N ILE A 131 8.56 -16.14 9.07
CA ILE A 131 8.22 -16.77 10.35
C ILE A 131 9.49 -17.28 11.05
#